data_AF-A0A3L8C4W6-F1
#
_entry.id   AF-A0A3L8C4W6-F1
#
_cell.length_a   1.000
_cell.length_b   1.000
_cell.length_c   1.000
_cell.angle_alpha   90.00
_cell.angle_beta   90.00
_cell.angle_gamma   90.00
#
_symmetry.space_group_name_H-M   'P 1'
#
loop_
_entity.id
_entity.type
_entity.pdbx_description
1 polymer ?
#
loop_
_entity_poly.entity_id
_entity_poly.type
_entity_poly.pdbx_seq_one_letter_code
_entity_poly.pdbx_strand_id
1 'polypeptide(L)'
;ERSFEVRQKHYSEFMGALEDAWNAVGRKNRQDLEQALHQLAKSYYGLEPFMDGGSRLYLQKRIAMFHNLANQLIGYEQNKRGIIMEDKATMDRMTREFQEFLYPLLFEPKREEGEQSESGQAKR
;
A
#
# COMPACT_ATOMS: atom_id res chain seq x y z
N GLU A 1 -19.27 7.78 -12.41
CA GLU A 1 -18.84 8.93 -11.57
C GLU A 1 -17.38 9.25 -11.87
N ARG A 2 -17.05 10.49 -12.24
CA ARG A 2 -15.67 10.91 -12.55
C ARG A 2 -14.70 10.72 -11.37
N SER A 3 -15.19 10.77 -10.13
CA SER A 3 -14.36 10.55 -8.93
C SER A 3 -13.98 9.07 -8.76
N PHE A 4 -14.89 8.14 -9.07
CA PHE A 4 -14.65 6.70 -9.02
C PHE A 4 -13.57 6.29 -10.03
N GLU A 5 -13.67 6.77 -11.28
CA GLU A 5 -12.69 6.47 -12.34
C GLU A 5 -11.28 6.96 -11.97
N VAL A 6 -11.18 8.16 -11.35
CA VAL A 6 -9.90 8.70 -10.87
C VAL A 6 -9.33 7.84 -9.73
N ARG A 7 -10.17 7.44 -8.76
CA ARG A 7 -9.76 6.52 -7.68
C ARG A 7 -9.26 5.19 -8.24
N GLN A 8 -10.02 4.58 -9.14
CA GLN A 8 -9.69 3.31 -9.76
C GLN A 8 -8.38 3.37 -10.54
N LYS A 9 -8.18 4.44 -11.32
CA LYS A 9 -6.94 4.65 -12.06
C LYS A 9 -5.75 4.72 -11.11
N HIS A 10 -5.76 5.63 -10.13
CA HIS A 10 -4.61 5.79 -9.24
C HIS A 10 -4.39 4.58 -8.33
N TYR A 11 -5.45 3.86 -7.94
CA TYR A 11 -5.32 2.58 -7.25
C TYR A 11 -4.61 1.54 -8.11
N SER A 12 -5.01 1.37 -9.39
CA SER A 12 -4.34 0.44 -10.30
C SER A 12 -2.88 0.82 -10.55
N GLU A 13 -2.58 2.10 -10.72
CA GLU A 13 -1.21 2.62 -10.87
C GLU A 13 -0.37 2.36 -9.62
N PHE A 14 -0.96 2.48 -8.43
CA PHE A 14 -0.31 2.21 -7.16
C PHE A 14 0.03 0.73 -7.00
N MET A 15 -0.95 -0.14 -7.23
CA MET A 15 -0.74 -1.60 -7.14
C MET A 15 0.25 -2.11 -8.19
N GLY A 16 0.17 -1.59 -9.42
CA GLY A 16 1.14 -1.92 -10.48
C GLY A 16 2.55 -1.50 -10.10
N ALA A 17 2.73 -0.30 -9.53
CA ALA A 17 4.05 0.17 -9.09
C ALA A 17 4.66 -0.68 -7.96
N LEU A 18 3.85 -1.24 -7.06
CA LEU A 18 4.32 -2.19 -6.04
C LEU A 18 4.84 -3.48 -6.68
N GLU A 19 4.10 -4.03 -7.65
CA GLU A 19 4.48 -5.23 -8.38
C GLU A 19 5.73 -5.01 -9.24
N ASP A 20 5.83 -3.87 -9.91
CA ASP A 20 7.01 -3.50 -10.70
C ASP A 20 8.26 -3.36 -9.82
N ALA A 21 8.13 -2.73 -8.65
CA ALA A 21 9.24 -2.62 -7.69
C ALA A 21 9.69 -4.00 -7.19
N TRP A 22 8.75 -4.89 -6.90
CA TRP A 22 9.04 -6.28 -6.52
C TRP A 22 9.79 -7.04 -7.62
N ASN A 23 9.31 -6.94 -8.86
CA ASN A 23 9.93 -7.57 -10.02
C ASN A 23 11.34 -7.01 -10.27
N ALA A 24 11.52 -5.70 -10.14
CA ALA A 24 12.82 -5.03 -10.28
C ALA A 24 13.83 -5.52 -9.22
N VAL A 25 13.39 -5.67 -7.97
CA VAL A 25 14.20 -6.28 -6.89
C VAL A 25 14.58 -7.72 -7.23
N GLY A 26 13.63 -8.52 -7.73
CA GLY A 26 13.87 -9.91 -8.14
C GLY A 26 14.91 -10.04 -9.25
N ARG A 27 14.86 -9.13 -10.23
CA ARG A 27 15.78 -9.06 -11.38
C ARG A 27 17.08 -8.31 -11.08
N LYS A 28 17.19 -7.68 -9.90
CA LYS A 28 18.31 -6.79 -9.53
C LYS A 28 18.49 -5.62 -10.52
N ASN A 29 17.38 -5.09 -11.06
CA ASN A 29 17.41 -3.93 -11.97
C ASN A 29 17.12 -2.64 -11.21
N ARG A 30 18.15 -1.80 -11.05
CA ARG A 30 18.05 -0.55 -10.28
C ARG A 30 17.25 0.53 -10.98
N GLN A 31 17.36 0.61 -12.30
CA GLN A 31 16.64 1.62 -13.08
C GLN A 31 15.13 1.36 -13.03
N ASP A 32 14.72 0.10 -13.21
CA ASP A 32 13.30 -0.28 -13.11
C ASP A 32 12.77 -0.03 -11.69
N LEU A 33 13.58 -0.30 -10.66
CA LEU A 33 13.19 -0.05 -9.27
C LEU A 33 12.95 1.45 -9.03
N GLU A 34 13.86 2.31 -9.47
CA GLU A 34 13.72 3.77 -9.31
C GLU A 34 12.47 4.30 -10.03
N GLN A 35 12.16 3.78 -11.23
CA GLN A 35 10.94 4.13 -11.96
C GLN A 35 9.68 3.67 -11.24
N ALA A 36 9.66 2.42 -10.76
CA ALA A 36 8.53 1.86 -10.03
C ALA A 36 8.25 2.66 -8.74
N LEU A 37 9.29 2.99 -7.98
CA LEU A 37 9.16 3.79 -6.76
C LEU A 37 8.67 5.22 -7.02
N HIS A 38 9.10 5.82 -8.13
CA HIS A 38 8.58 7.12 -8.56
C HIS A 38 7.10 7.05 -8.92
N GLN A 39 6.69 6.02 -9.67
CA GLN A 39 5.29 5.79 -10.02
C GLN A 39 4.42 5.47 -8.80
N LEU A 40 4.96 4.77 -7.80
CA LEU A 40 4.32 4.51 -6.52
C LEU A 40 4.03 5.82 -5.78
N ALA A 41 5.01 6.72 -5.69
CA ALA A 41 4.82 8.02 -5.05
C ALA A 41 3.79 8.88 -5.80
N LYS A 42 3.87 8.91 -7.13
CA LYS A 42 2.95 9.66 -7.98
C LYS A 42 1.50 9.20 -7.83
N SER A 43 1.28 7.89 -7.85
CA SER A 43 -0.06 7.30 -7.68
C SER A 43 -0.59 7.50 -6.25
N TYR A 44 0.26 7.45 -5.23
CA TYR A 44 -0.11 7.83 -3.86
C TYR A 44 -0.66 9.27 -3.79
N TYR A 45 0.02 10.24 -4.40
CA TYR A 45 -0.47 11.63 -4.42
C TYR A 45 -1.80 11.77 -5.17
N GLY A 46 -2.05 10.94 -6.19
CA GLY A 46 -3.34 10.85 -6.85
C GLY A 46 -4.46 10.28 -5.96
N LEU A 47 -4.12 9.43 -4.99
CA LEU A 47 -5.05 8.86 -4.02
C LEU A 47 -5.28 9.76 -2.79
N GLU A 48 -4.33 10.62 -2.45
CA GLU A 48 -4.35 11.47 -1.25
C GLU A 48 -5.68 12.23 -1.02
N PRO A 49 -6.31 12.84 -2.04
CA PRO A 49 -7.57 13.55 -1.86
C PRO A 49 -8.74 12.69 -1.37
N PHE A 50 -8.66 11.36 -1.50
CA PHE A 50 -9.71 10.42 -1.13
C PHE A 50 -9.51 9.80 0.26
N MET A 51 -8.47 10.21 0.98
CA MET A 51 -8.10 9.66 2.28
C MET A 51 -8.19 10.74 3.37
N ASP A 52 -8.56 10.35 4.59
CA ASP A 52 -8.43 11.21 5.77
C ASP A 52 -6.96 11.34 6.22
N GLY A 53 -6.69 12.28 7.13
CA GLY A 53 -5.32 12.55 7.59
C GLY A 53 -4.63 11.37 8.28
N GLY A 54 -5.37 10.53 9.00
CA GLY A 54 -4.83 9.35 9.67
C GLY A 54 -4.40 8.28 8.65
N SER A 55 -5.27 8.02 7.68
CA SER A 55 -5.03 7.10 6.58
C SER A 55 -3.84 7.52 5.71
N ARG A 56 -3.71 8.83 5.42
CA ARG A 56 -2.55 9.38 4.71
C ARG A 56 -1.25 9.12 5.46
N LEU A 57 -1.20 9.45 6.75
CA LEU A 57 -0.01 9.29 7.57
C LEU A 57 0.40 7.81 7.68
N TYR A 58 -0.57 6.91 7.88
CA TYR A 58 -0.33 5.48 7.89
C TYR A 58 0.29 5.03 6.57
N LEU A 59 -0.32 5.39 5.44
CA LEU A 59 0.12 4.94 4.13
C LEU A 59 1.51 5.49 3.76
N GLN A 60 1.82 6.74 4.09
CA GLN A 60 3.16 7.33 3.91
C GLN A 60 4.23 6.54 4.65
N LYS A 61 3.98 6.15 5.91
CA LYS A 61 4.92 5.34 6.70
C LYS A 61 5.14 3.98 6.05
N ARG A 62 4.07 3.33 5.60
CA ARG A 62 4.13 2.02 4.94
C ARG A 62 4.88 2.10 3.60
N ILE A 63 4.66 3.14 2.80
CA ILE A 63 5.40 3.40 1.55
C ILE A 63 6.89 3.60 1.84
N ALA A 64 7.24 4.38 2.87
CA ALA A 64 8.63 4.60 3.26
C ALA A 64 9.34 3.29 3.68
N MET A 65 8.66 2.43 4.44
CA MET A 65 9.17 1.11 4.80
C MET A 65 9.41 0.24 3.57
N PHE A 66 8.44 0.19 2.64
CA PHE A 66 8.55 -0.57 1.39
C PHE A 66 9.72 -0.07 0.54
N HIS A 67 9.84 1.25 0.41
CA HIS A 67 10.91 1.90 -0.33
C HIS A 67 12.30 1.53 0.23
N ASN A 68 12.47 1.58 1.54
CA ASN A 68 13.73 1.23 2.19
C ASN A 68 14.05 -0.26 1.99
N LEU A 69 13.07 -1.14 2.16
CA LEU A 69 13.23 -2.57 1.99
C LEU A 69 13.63 -2.94 0.55
N ALA A 70 12.97 -2.35 -0.45
CA ALA A 70 13.28 -2.60 -1.86
C ALA A 70 14.72 -2.17 -2.21
N ASN A 71 15.18 -1.02 -1.71
CA ASN A 71 16.56 -0.56 -1.91
C ASN A 71 17.60 -1.41 -1.16
N GLN A 72 17.27 -1.93 0.03
CA GLN A 72 18.14 -2.87 0.73
C GLN A 72 18.25 -4.19 -0.06
N LEU A 73 17.10 -4.71 -0.49
CA LEU A 73 17.01 -5.96 -1.22
C LEU A 73 17.76 -5.91 -2.54
N ILE A 74 17.74 -4.80 -3.27
CA ILE A 74 18.51 -4.68 -4.51
C ILE A 74 20.02 -4.64 -4.24
N GLY A 75 20.44 -3.98 -3.15
CA GLY A 75 21.84 -3.81 -2.77
C GLY A 75 22.48 -5.02 -2.05
N TYR A 76 21.71 -6.03 -1.64
CA TYR A 76 22.30 -7.20 -0.98
C TYR A 76 23.25 -7.99 -1.89
N GLU A 77 24.47 -8.16 -1.42
CA GLU A 77 25.42 -9.15 -1.92
C GLU A 77 24.99 -10.57 -1.55
N GLN A 78 25.39 -11.55 -2.38
CA GLN A 78 24.94 -12.95 -2.30
C GLN A 78 25.22 -13.66 -0.96
N ASN A 79 26.06 -13.08 -0.09
CA ASN A 79 26.51 -13.69 1.17
C ASN A 79 25.45 -13.63 2.29
N LYS A 80 24.30 -12.98 2.08
CA LYS A 80 23.21 -12.83 3.08
C LYS A 80 21.92 -13.58 2.70
N ARG A 81 22.03 -14.80 2.14
CA ARG A 81 20.88 -15.55 1.58
C ARG A 81 19.67 -15.70 2.52
N GLY A 82 19.89 -15.94 3.82
CA GLY A 82 18.80 -16.09 4.80
C GLY A 82 17.98 -14.81 4.97
N ILE A 83 18.66 -13.69 5.25
CA ILE A 83 18.06 -12.36 5.44
C ILE A 83 17.31 -11.93 4.16
N ILE A 84 17.89 -12.20 2.98
CA ILE A 84 17.27 -11.87 1.69
C ILE A 84 15.91 -12.56 1.51
N MET A 85 15.73 -13.80 1.97
CA MET A 85 14.46 -14.52 1.82
C MET A 85 13.37 -13.97 2.75
N GLU A 86 13.72 -13.59 3.98
CA GLU A 86 12.80 -12.99 4.94
C GLU A 86 12.33 -11.60 4.48
N ASP A 87 13.27 -10.78 4.00
CA ASP A 87 12.98 -9.45 3.47
C ASP A 87 12.09 -9.53 2.21
N LYS A 88 12.33 -10.54 1.36
CA LYS A 88 11.48 -10.84 0.21
C LYS A 88 10.05 -11.19 0.63
N ALA A 89 9.90 -12.11 1.58
CA ALA A 89 8.59 -12.47 2.12
C ALA A 89 7.89 -11.29 2.81
N THR A 90 8.66 -10.38 3.40
CA THR A 90 8.14 -9.14 4.00
C THR A 90 7.60 -8.21 2.92
N MET A 91 8.33 -8.02 1.82
CA MET A 91 7.87 -7.19 0.70
C MET A 91 6.59 -7.75 0.07
N ASP A 92 6.48 -9.07 -0.11
CA ASP A 92 5.25 -9.74 -0.55
C ASP A 92 4.07 -9.49 0.39
N ARG A 93 4.30 -9.55 1.70
CA ARG A 93 3.28 -9.27 2.72
C ARG A 93 2.81 -7.83 2.64
N MET A 94 3.75 -6.88 2.49
CA MET A 94 3.42 -5.47 2.39
C MET A 94 2.52 -5.17 1.19
N THR A 95 2.76 -5.80 0.03
CA THR A 95 1.88 -5.64 -1.16
C THR A 95 0.45 -6.06 -0.86
N ARG A 96 0.24 -7.15 -0.12
CA ARG A 96 -1.11 -7.59 0.31
C ARG A 96 -1.72 -6.62 1.32
N GLU A 97 -0.95 -6.18 2.31
CA GLU A 97 -1.41 -5.23 3.32
C GLU A 97 -1.82 -3.89 2.70
N PHE A 98 -1.14 -3.45 1.62
CA PHE A 98 -1.57 -2.28 0.85
C PHE A 98 -2.93 -2.49 0.20
N GLN A 99 -3.16 -3.65 -0.43
CA GLN A 99 -4.45 -3.99 -1.04
C GLN A 99 -5.56 -4.05 0.01
N GLU A 100 -5.34 -4.79 1.10
CA GLU A 100 -6.30 -4.97 2.19
C GLU A 100 -6.68 -3.64 2.86
N PHE A 101 -5.75 -2.69 2.91
CA PHE A 101 -6.01 -1.36 3.45
C PHE A 101 -6.68 -0.41 2.45
N LEU A 102 -6.13 -0.29 1.23
CA LEU A 102 -6.55 0.72 0.26
C LEU A 102 -7.88 0.38 -0.39
N TYR A 103 -8.14 -0.89 -0.70
CA TYR A 103 -9.34 -1.26 -1.44
C TYR A 103 -10.64 -0.90 -0.68
N PRO A 104 -10.80 -1.31 0.60
CA PRO A 104 -11.99 -0.92 1.36
C PRO A 104 -12.10 0.59 1.55
N LEU A 105 -10.97 1.26 1.82
CA LEU A 105 -10.94 2.71 2.03
C LEU A 105 -11.44 3.50 0.80
N LEU A 106 -11.16 3.02 -0.42
CA LEU A 106 -11.44 3.74 -1.66
C LEU A 106 -12.77 3.34 -2.34
N PHE A 107 -13.25 2.12 -2.10
CA PHE A 107 -14.35 1.53 -2.88
C PHE A 107 -15.47 0.92 -2.05
N GLU A 108 -15.24 0.58 -0.78
CA GLU A 108 -16.33 0.08 0.06
C GLU A 108 -17.10 1.25 0.66
N PRO A 109 -18.44 1.18 0.72
CA PRO A 109 -19.21 2.14 1.50
C PRO A 109 -18.75 2.04 2.95
N LYS A 110 -18.44 3.20 3.57
CA LYS A 110 -18.14 3.24 5.01
C LYS A 110 -19.28 2.52 5.72
N ARG A 111 -18.99 1.39 6.36
CA ARG A 111 -19.96 0.78 7.28
C ARG A 111 -20.28 1.86 8.28
N GLU A 112 -21.53 2.31 8.31
CA GLU A 112 -22.05 3.04 9.45
C GLU A 112 -21.80 2.12 10.64
N GLU A 113 -20.84 2.48 11.49
CA GLU A 113 -20.81 1.96 12.85
C GLU A 113 -22.17 2.31 13.42
N GLY A 114 -22.99 1.28 13.59
CA GLY A 114 -24.41 1.43 13.81
C GLY A 114 -24.71 2.39 14.95
N GLU A 115 -25.81 3.11 14.77
CA GLU A 115 -26.66 3.56 15.87
C GLU A 115 -26.72 2.44 16.92
N GLN A 116 -25.90 2.55 17.97
CA GLN A 116 -26.13 1.83 19.19
C GLN A 116 -27.44 2.39 19.74
N SER A 117 -28.50 1.67 19.40
CA SER A 117 -29.80 1.65 20.05
C SER A 117 -29.67 1.95 21.54
N GLU A 118 -30.02 3.16 21.97
CA GLU A 118 -30.57 3.40 23.31
C GLU A 118 -31.96 2.75 23.38
N SER A 119 -32.00 1.42 23.34
CA SER A 119 -33.11 0.64 23.90
C SER A 119 -32.62 -0.03 25.17
N GLY A 120 -32.26 0.80 26.15
CA GLY A 120 -32.12 0.40 27.53
C GLY A 120 -33.50 0.16 28.15
N GLN A 121 -34.11 -0.99 27.86
CA GLN A 121 -35.16 -1.54 28.72
C GLN A 121 -34.57 -1.81 30.11
N ALA A 122 -34.87 -0.96 31.08
CA ALA A 122 -34.84 -1.34 32.48
C ALA A 122 -36.27 -1.67 32.91
N LYS A 123 -36.55 -2.98 33.01
CA LYS A 123 -37.65 -3.51 33.82
C LYS A 123 -37.54 -2.97 35.25
N ARG A 124 -38.59 -2.32 35.74
CA ARG A 124 -39.23 -2.59 37.03
C ARG A 124 -40.56 -1.87 37.12
#